data_AF-A0A2V5Y4N0-F1
#
_entry.id   AF-A0A2V5Y4N0-F1
#
_cell.length_a   1.000
_cell.length_b   1.000
_cell.length_c   1.000
_cell.angle_alpha   90.00
_cell.angle_beta   90.00
_cell.angle_gamma   90.00
#
_symmetry.space_group_name_H-M   'P 1'
#
loop_
_entity.id
_entity.type
_entity.pdbx_description
1 polymer ?
#
loop_
_entity_poly.entity_id
_entity_poly.type
_entity_poly.pdbx_seq_one_letter_code
_entity_poly.pdbx_strand_id
1 'polypeptide(L)'
;MRPVKRKLKSRKAATRRSPQKAPKRTKAASRKSQSKPPRKIAAVRPLPAQPEEILFRVEGKMSTFGGPHDLGMAANEDLALFSKADLQNPKYTYLFLPASPPGTSGLGRRLNPDQYYFACRWDYAATPKEFLRRALARVENPANGRAADARPVDWGPHPSTGRVADLSPGLAAALGLNTDDIVRITISARRAIPVKPTLTMKRVGHGSSNPHAKPVIKQFIQSPNHSCRNGARIEKIVLHCTEASLAGTIEEFQKSGGRQVSAHYVIDRNGDIYQMVSDTDRANHCMGTNESSIGIEHVGTETDSLATPQAAASAALIRWLLEQYHIPPTNIFGHDFTPGYCRPGGTSCPDKLFGATHDQQTIAAWVKANV
;
A
#
# COMPACT_ATOMS: atom_id res chain seq x y z
N MET A 1 -53.93 24.41 -77.30
CA MET A 1 -54.13 25.68 -78.03
C MET A 1 -53.65 26.84 -77.15
N ARG A 2 -53.05 27.89 -77.76
CA ARG A 2 -52.74 29.24 -77.21
C ARG A 2 -51.88 29.34 -75.90
N PRO A 3 -51.32 30.53 -75.58
CA PRO A 3 -50.19 30.67 -74.63
C PRO A 3 -50.37 31.81 -73.58
N VAL A 4 -49.31 32.17 -72.84
CA VAL A 4 -48.88 33.58 -72.62
C VAL A 4 -47.41 33.65 -72.15
N LYS A 5 -46.75 34.82 -72.26
CA LYS A 5 -45.31 35.05 -71.98
C LYS A 5 -45.07 36.30 -71.10
N ARG A 6 -44.02 36.31 -70.27
CA ARG A 6 -43.07 37.42 -69.97
C ARG A 6 -41.92 36.82 -69.10
N LYS A 7 -40.61 36.97 -69.39
CA LYS A 7 -39.72 38.16 -69.50
C LYS A 7 -39.52 38.86 -68.12
N LEU A 8 -38.31 39.24 -67.64
CA LEU A 8 -37.02 39.45 -68.34
C LEU A 8 -35.76 39.40 -67.39
N LYS A 9 -34.58 39.04 -67.94
CA LYS A 9 -33.14 39.42 -67.66
C LYS A 9 -32.72 40.15 -66.34
N SER A 10 -31.49 40.01 -65.78
CA SER A 10 -30.31 39.14 -66.03
C SER A 10 -29.34 39.11 -64.78
N ARG A 11 -28.00 39.32 -64.69
CA ARG A 11 -26.92 39.87 -65.57
C ARG A 11 -25.45 39.46 -65.19
N LYS A 12 -24.98 38.27 -65.63
CA LYS A 12 -23.56 37.94 -66.04
C LYS A 12 -22.35 38.08 -65.08
N ALA A 13 -21.46 37.07 -65.13
CA ALA A 13 -19.99 37.17 -64.97
C ALA A 13 -19.28 36.20 -65.95
N ALA A 14 -18.06 36.50 -66.44
CA ALA A 14 -17.28 35.67 -67.40
C ALA A 14 -15.77 36.00 -67.42
N THR A 15 -14.91 35.17 -68.03
CA THR A 15 -13.44 35.12 -67.82
C THR A 15 -12.55 35.06 -69.09
N ARG A 16 -11.26 35.49 -68.98
CA ARG A 16 -9.99 35.10 -69.70
C ARG A 16 -8.99 36.31 -69.80
N ARG A 17 -7.71 36.26 -69.35
CA ARG A 17 -6.42 35.75 -69.95
C ARG A 17 -5.98 36.48 -71.24
N SER A 18 -4.71 36.84 -71.57
CA SER A 18 -3.31 36.88 -71.00
C SER A 18 -2.42 37.72 -72.02
N PRO A 19 -1.06 37.67 -72.24
CA PRO A 19 0.14 37.09 -71.57
C PRO A 19 1.46 38.00 -71.55
N GLN A 20 2.65 37.41 -71.23
CA GLN A 20 4.07 37.93 -71.41
C GLN A 20 4.56 39.09 -70.49
N LYS A 21 5.86 39.31 -70.15
CA LYS A 21 7.19 38.70 -70.47
C LYS A 21 8.17 38.77 -69.23
N ALA A 22 9.47 38.42 -69.33
CA ALA A 22 10.46 38.23 -68.20
C ALA A 22 11.78 39.06 -68.39
N PRO A 23 12.96 38.93 -67.67
CA PRO A 23 13.36 38.09 -66.50
C PRO A 23 14.39 38.68 -65.44
N LYS A 24 14.74 37.87 -64.40
CA LYS A 24 16.04 37.77 -63.62
C LYS A 24 16.47 38.76 -62.48
N ARG A 25 16.95 38.15 -61.36
CA ARG A 25 17.74 38.67 -60.18
C ARG A 25 17.01 39.67 -59.26
N THR A 26 17.21 39.68 -57.92
CA THR A 26 18.46 39.58 -57.13
C THR A 26 18.42 38.72 -55.84
N LYS A 27 19.64 38.42 -55.35
CA LYS A 27 20.14 37.95 -54.03
C LYS A 27 19.17 37.49 -52.92
N ALA A 28 19.52 36.36 -52.29
CA ALA A 28 18.99 35.92 -50.99
C ALA A 28 19.71 36.59 -49.79
N ALA A 29 19.02 36.69 -48.65
CA ALA A 29 19.57 36.94 -47.32
C ALA A 29 18.70 36.23 -46.28
N SER A 30 19.30 35.68 -45.22
CA SER A 30 18.60 34.78 -44.28
C SER A 30 18.47 35.35 -42.87
N ARG A 31 17.37 34.99 -42.18
CA ARG A 31 17.17 34.98 -40.72
C ARG A 31 17.46 36.29 -39.94
N LYS A 32 16.43 36.74 -39.21
CA LYS A 32 16.46 36.83 -37.73
C LYS A 32 15.05 37.03 -37.18
N SER A 33 14.43 35.95 -36.71
CA SER A 33 13.30 36.04 -35.78
C SER A 33 13.84 36.48 -34.42
N GLN A 34 13.28 37.55 -33.85
CA GLN A 34 13.68 38.03 -32.53
C GLN A 34 13.07 37.13 -31.44
N SER A 35 13.88 36.26 -30.85
CA SER A 35 13.51 35.53 -29.64
C SER A 35 13.44 36.48 -28.45
N LYS A 36 12.32 36.45 -27.71
CA LYS A 36 12.26 37.11 -26.39
C LYS A 36 13.25 36.42 -25.45
N PRO A 37 13.97 37.15 -24.59
CA PRO A 37 14.89 36.54 -23.63
C PRO A 37 14.12 35.66 -22.63
N PRO A 38 14.67 34.51 -22.22
CA PRO A 38 14.04 33.67 -21.21
C PRO A 38 13.98 34.40 -19.86
N ARG A 39 12.87 34.27 -19.14
CA ARG A 39 12.81 34.69 -17.73
C ARG A 39 13.86 33.90 -16.96
N LYS A 40 14.74 34.60 -16.23
CA LYS A 40 15.65 33.95 -15.27
C LYS A 40 14.81 33.25 -14.21
N ILE A 41 14.78 31.92 -14.24
CA ILE A 41 14.29 31.11 -13.12
C ILE A 41 15.31 31.33 -12.00
N ALA A 42 14.86 31.86 -10.85
CA ALA A 42 15.72 31.98 -9.69
C ALA A 42 16.13 30.58 -9.23
N ALA A 43 17.43 30.36 -9.02
CA ALA A 43 17.91 29.08 -8.52
C ALA A 43 17.29 28.80 -7.15
N VAL A 44 16.53 27.72 -7.03
CA VAL A 44 15.93 27.31 -5.76
C VAL A 44 17.07 26.96 -4.81
N ARG A 45 17.33 27.83 -3.83
CA ARG A 45 18.34 27.58 -2.79
C ARG A 45 17.95 26.28 -2.08
N PRO A 46 18.86 25.29 -1.94
CA PRO A 46 18.54 24.07 -1.22
C PRO A 46 17.98 24.39 0.16
N LEU A 47 16.82 23.81 0.49
CA LEU A 47 16.31 23.85 1.85
C LEU A 47 17.32 23.12 2.74
N PRO A 48 17.64 23.64 3.95
CA PRO A 48 18.54 22.96 4.86
C PRO A 48 17.98 21.55 5.15
N ALA A 49 18.86 20.55 5.04
CA ALA A 49 18.48 19.16 5.19
C ALA A 49 17.91 18.92 6.59
N GLN A 50 16.58 18.77 6.66
CA GLN A 50 15.90 18.41 7.91
C GLN A 50 16.52 17.13 8.46
N PRO A 51 16.90 17.09 9.76
CA PRO A 51 17.66 16.00 10.34
C PRO A 51 16.97 14.67 10.07
N GLU A 52 17.76 13.67 9.68
CA GLU A 52 17.25 12.37 9.29
C GLU A 52 16.79 11.59 10.54
N GLU A 53 15.48 11.59 10.79
CA GLU A 53 14.86 10.87 11.91
C GLU A 53 15.23 9.38 11.85
N ILE A 54 15.93 8.91 12.90
CA ILE A 54 16.40 7.54 13.04
C ILE A 54 15.30 6.73 13.75
N LEU A 55 14.75 5.75 13.03
CA LEU A 55 13.71 4.85 13.54
C LEU A 55 14.29 3.59 14.18
N PHE A 56 15.49 3.18 13.74
CA PHE A 56 16.28 2.13 14.37
C PHE A 56 17.76 2.41 14.13
N ARG A 57 18.60 2.25 15.16
CA ARG A 57 20.05 2.16 15.01
C ARG A 57 20.60 1.13 15.98
N VAL A 58 21.52 0.31 15.49
CA VAL A 58 22.36 -0.56 16.34
C VAL A 58 23.80 -0.51 15.84
N GLU A 59 24.75 -0.68 16.75
CA GLU A 59 26.18 -0.60 16.47
C GLU A 59 26.92 -1.58 17.40
N GLY A 60 27.78 -2.43 16.84
CA GLY A 60 28.40 -3.53 17.56
C GLY A 60 28.89 -4.64 16.65
N LYS A 61 29.29 -5.77 17.23
CA LYS A 61 29.86 -6.92 16.51
C LYS A 61 28.85 -7.60 15.58
N MET A 62 29.29 -8.08 14.43
CA MET A 62 28.46 -8.87 13.50
C MET A 62 28.99 -10.29 13.24
N SER A 63 28.16 -11.14 12.63
CA SER A 63 28.58 -12.35 11.91
C SER A 63 27.89 -12.41 10.53
N THR A 64 28.05 -13.52 9.80
CA THR A 64 27.35 -13.76 8.52
C THR A 64 26.43 -14.97 8.61
N PHE A 65 25.29 -14.91 7.93
CA PHE A 65 24.28 -15.98 7.90
C PHE A 65 23.60 -16.10 6.52
N GLY A 66 22.84 -17.18 6.34
CA GLY A 66 21.94 -17.40 5.21
C GLY A 66 22.56 -18.10 3.99
N GLY A 67 21.69 -18.71 3.19
CA GLY A 67 22.04 -19.36 1.93
C GLY A 67 22.65 -20.76 2.04
N PRO A 68 23.21 -21.29 0.94
CA PRO A 68 23.57 -22.72 0.81
C PRO A 68 24.73 -23.18 1.69
N HIS A 69 25.55 -22.27 2.20
CA HIS A 69 26.80 -22.58 2.91
C HIS A 69 26.79 -22.21 4.40
N ASP A 70 25.70 -21.63 4.91
CA ASP A 70 25.56 -21.35 6.34
C ASP A 70 25.34 -22.65 7.14
N LEU A 71 26.36 -23.07 7.88
CA LEU A 71 26.34 -24.25 8.75
C LEU A 71 25.77 -23.98 10.15
N GLY A 72 25.51 -22.71 10.50
CA GLY A 72 24.84 -22.34 11.76
C GLY A 72 23.31 -22.44 11.68
N MET A 73 22.76 -22.41 10.47
CA MET A 73 21.32 -22.45 10.19
C MET A 73 20.84 -23.88 9.83
N ALA A 74 19.70 -24.29 10.38
CA ALA A 74 19.13 -25.61 10.13
C ALA A 74 18.57 -25.76 8.70
N ALA A 75 18.59 -26.98 8.17
CA ALA A 75 18.18 -27.28 6.79
C ALA A 75 16.71 -26.93 6.47
N ASN A 76 15.86 -26.87 7.51
CA ASN A 76 14.44 -26.55 7.46
C ASN A 76 14.07 -25.16 8.01
N GLU A 77 15.05 -24.30 8.29
CA GLU A 77 14.83 -23.01 8.96
C GLU A 77 14.19 -21.95 8.04
N ASP A 78 13.00 -21.49 8.42
CA ASP A 78 12.25 -20.41 7.74
C ASP A 78 12.47 -19.06 8.44
N LEU A 79 12.30 -17.97 7.69
CA LEU A 79 12.68 -16.61 8.10
C LEU A 79 11.60 -15.90 8.92
N ALA A 80 11.99 -15.20 9.99
CA ALA A 80 11.05 -14.48 10.84
C ALA A 80 10.30 -13.33 10.15
N LEU A 81 10.81 -12.79 9.04
CA LEU A 81 10.16 -11.73 8.26
C LEU A 81 9.65 -12.16 6.88
N PHE A 82 9.91 -13.37 6.39
CA PHE A 82 9.54 -13.80 5.03
C PHE A 82 8.98 -15.21 4.96
N SER A 83 8.03 -15.41 4.05
CA SER A 83 7.22 -16.62 3.91
C SER A 83 7.39 -17.27 2.53
N LYS A 84 6.98 -18.54 2.38
CA LYS A 84 7.11 -19.27 1.12
C LYS A 84 6.24 -18.68 -0.01
N ALA A 85 5.24 -17.85 0.32
CA ALA A 85 4.51 -17.04 -0.65
C ALA A 85 5.33 -15.86 -1.20
N ASP A 86 6.28 -15.29 -0.44
CA ASP A 86 7.11 -14.18 -0.89
C ASP A 86 8.09 -14.56 -2.01
N LEU A 87 8.35 -15.87 -2.21
CA LEU A 87 9.12 -16.39 -3.35
C LEU A 87 8.49 -16.02 -4.71
N GLN A 88 7.16 -15.91 -4.75
CA GLN A 88 6.40 -15.51 -5.95
C GLN A 88 6.20 -13.98 -6.05
N ASN A 89 6.57 -13.22 -5.02
CA ASN A 89 6.39 -11.78 -4.99
C ASN A 89 7.57 -11.09 -5.71
N PRO A 90 7.37 -10.39 -6.85
CA PRO A 90 8.46 -9.78 -7.61
C PRO A 90 9.24 -8.72 -6.82
N LYS A 91 8.65 -8.16 -5.74
CA LYS A 91 9.33 -7.22 -4.84
C LYS A 91 10.42 -7.88 -3.98
N TYR A 92 10.34 -9.19 -3.74
CA TYR A 92 11.18 -9.91 -2.77
C TYR A 92 11.86 -11.17 -3.33
N THR A 93 11.37 -11.72 -4.44
CA THR A 93 11.91 -12.94 -5.09
C THR A 93 13.43 -12.86 -5.34
N TYR A 94 13.95 -11.66 -5.61
CA TYR A 94 15.38 -11.42 -5.84
C TYR A 94 16.29 -11.76 -4.63
N LEU A 95 15.75 -11.74 -3.40
CA LEU A 95 16.48 -12.10 -2.17
C LEU A 95 16.78 -13.60 -2.08
N PHE A 96 16.15 -14.42 -2.92
CA PHE A 96 16.15 -15.87 -2.84
C PHE A 96 16.76 -16.51 -4.09
N LEU A 97 17.33 -17.70 -3.92
CA LEU A 97 17.78 -18.53 -5.03
C LEU A 97 16.57 -19.08 -5.82
N PRO A 98 16.69 -19.29 -7.14
CA PRO A 98 15.60 -19.83 -7.98
C PRO A 98 15.09 -21.20 -7.55
N ALA A 99 15.93 -22.00 -6.87
CA ALA A 99 15.58 -23.27 -6.24
C ALA A 99 16.17 -23.35 -4.82
N SER A 100 15.62 -24.23 -3.98
CA SER A 100 16.23 -24.56 -2.69
C SER A 100 17.50 -25.39 -2.90
N PRO A 101 18.58 -25.20 -2.11
CA PRO A 101 19.73 -26.10 -2.13
C PRO A 101 19.36 -27.56 -1.82
N PRO A 102 20.09 -28.55 -2.37
CA PRO A 102 19.84 -29.97 -2.08
C PRO A 102 19.78 -30.27 -0.58
N GLY A 103 18.78 -31.07 -0.18
CA GLY A 103 18.56 -31.43 1.23
C GLY A 103 17.99 -30.33 2.13
N THR A 104 17.58 -29.17 1.58
CA THR A 104 17.03 -28.05 2.37
C THR A 104 15.58 -27.72 2.01
N SER A 105 14.80 -27.31 3.00
CA SER A 105 13.37 -26.95 2.89
C SER A 105 13.01 -25.62 3.55
N GLY A 106 13.94 -25.01 4.30
CA GLY A 106 13.80 -23.70 4.92
C GLY A 106 14.17 -22.54 3.99
N LEU A 107 13.50 -21.40 4.15
CA LEU A 107 13.76 -20.18 3.38
C LEU A 107 15.14 -19.56 3.64
N GLY A 108 15.67 -19.66 4.86
CA GLY A 108 16.95 -19.01 5.18
C GLY A 108 18.11 -19.64 4.42
N ARG A 109 18.12 -20.97 4.31
CA ARG A 109 19.03 -21.74 3.45
C ARG A 109 18.88 -21.43 1.95
N ARG A 110 17.76 -20.83 1.55
CA ARG A 110 17.47 -20.40 0.18
C ARG A 110 17.76 -18.90 -0.07
N LEU A 111 18.19 -18.12 0.92
CA LEU A 111 18.64 -16.75 0.69
C LEU A 111 19.83 -16.72 -0.29
N ASN A 112 19.83 -15.75 -1.20
CA ASN A 112 20.89 -15.57 -2.20
C ASN A 112 22.08 -14.82 -1.57
N PRO A 113 23.24 -15.46 -1.33
CA PRO A 113 24.34 -14.88 -0.55
C PRO A 113 24.92 -13.59 -1.15
N ASP A 114 24.76 -13.36 -2.45
CA ASP A 114 25.22 -12.16 -3.16
C ASP A 114 24.33 -10.92 -2.90
N GLN A 115 23.15 -11.11 -2.32
CA GLN A 115 22.16 -10.05 -2.11
C GLN A 115 22.29 -9.41 -0.73
N TYR A 116 22.05 -8.10 -0.64
CA TYR A 116 22.24 -7.37 0.61
C TYR A 116 21.02 -7.47 1.53
N TYR A 117 21.12 -8.39 2.48
CA TYR A 117 20.19 -8.56 3.60
C TYR A 117 20.94 -8.67 4.93
N PHE A 118 20.20 -8.53 6.02
CA PHE A 118 20.70 -8.70 7.37
C PHE A 118 19.59 -9.12 8.34
N ALA A 119 19.99 -9.53 9.54
CA ALA A 119 19.12 -9.92 10.63
C ALA A 119 19.62 -9.29 11.93
N CYS A 120 18.71 -8.83 12.80
CA CYS A 120 19.02 -8.22 14.11
C CYS A 120 18.13 -8.81 15.20
N ARG A 121 18.40 -8.48 16.47
CA ARG A 121 17.37 -8.59 17.52
C ARG A 121 16.41 -7.41 17.38
N TRP A 122 15.14 -7.70 17.13
CA TRP A 122 14.09 -6.70 16.91
C TRP A 122 13.21 -6.57 18.15
N ASP A 123 13.05 -5.36 18.66
CA ASP A 123 11.84 -5.02 19.39
C ASP A 123 10.74 -4.73 18.36
N TYR A 124 9.75 -5.62 18.26
CA TYR A 124 8.63 -5.46 17.33
C TYR A 124 7.61 -4.40 17.75
N ALA A 125 7.69 -3.85 18.98
CA ALA A 125 6.93 -2.65 19.34
C ALA A 125 7.56 -1.39 18.74
N ALA A 126 8.90 -1.30 18.73
CA ALA A 126 9.63 -0.20 18.09
C ALA A 126 9.80 -0.37 16.57
N THR A 127 9.90 -1.62 16.09
CA THR A 127 10.19 -1.96 14.69
C THR A 127 9.30 -3.09 14.17
N PRO A 128 8.00 -2.84 13.86
CA PRO A 128 7.07 -3.88 13.43
C PRO A 128 7.54 -4.70 12.21
N LYS A 129 7.09 -5.96 12.08
CA LYS A 129 7.48 -6.85 10.98
C LYS A 129 7.17 -6.25 9.59
N GLU A 130 6.07 -5.52 9.48
CA GLU A 130 5.59 -4.89 8.24
C GLU A 130 6.47 -3.70 7.86
N PHE A 131 6.94 -2.95 8.86
CA PHE A 131 7.93 -1.90 8.71
C PHE A 131 9.26 -2.51 8.24
N LEU A 132 9.76 -3.55 8.90
CA LEU A 132 11.01 -4.22 8.55
C LEU A 132 10.99 -4.86 7.14
N ARG A 133 9.90 -5.54 6.76
CA ARG A 133 9.66 -6.08 5.40
C ARG A 133 9.66 -5.00 4.32
N ARG A 134 9.31 -3.75 4.66
CA ARG A 134 9.26 -2.61 3.74
C ARG A 134 10.52 -1.74 3.79
N ALA A 135 11.28 -1.80 4.88
CA ALA A 135 12.46 -1.00 5.14
C ALA A 135 13.64 -1.34 4.21
N LEU A 136 14.53 -0.36 4.09
CA LEU A 136 15.89 -0.49 3.61
C LEU A 136 16.78 0.19 4.66
N ALA A 137 17.77 -0.55 5.19
CA ALA A 137 18.70 -0.03 6.19
C ALA A 137 20.00 0.35 5.53
N ARG A 138 20.57 1.49 5.95
CA ARG A 138 21.96 1.83 5.63
C ARG A 138 22.86 1.07 6.62
N VAL A 139 23.64 0.13 6.09
CA VAL A 139 24.61 -0.69 6.82
C VAL A 139 26.00 -0.15 6.50
N GLU A 140 26.78 0.17 7.53
CA GLU A 140 28.11 0.77 7.43
C GLU A 140 29.16 -0.04 8.18
N ASN A 141 30.39 -0.04 7.68
CA ASN A 141 31.59 -0.38 8.44
C ASN A 141 32.21 0.93 9.00
N PRO A 142 32.14 1.21 10.30
CA PRO A 142 32.66 2.44 10.88
C PRO A 142 34.18 2.62 10.76
N ALA A 143 34.95 1.55 10.59
CA ALA A 143 36.41 1.60 10.54
C ALA A 143 36.96 2.00 9.17
N ASN A 144 36.21 1.77 8.09
CA ASN A 144 36.63 2.13 6.72
C ASN A 144 35.65 3.07 5.97
N GLY A 145 34.50 3.39 6.58
CA GLY A 145 33.51 4.32 6.01
C GLY A 145 32.69 3.76 4.84
N ARG A 146 32.87 2.49 4.46
CA ARG A 146 32.03 1.84 3.44
C ARG A 146 30.60 1.70 3.96
N ALA A 147 29.64 1.92 3.07
CA ALA A 147 28.21 1.80 3.36
C ALA A 147 27.46 1.18 2.18
N ALA A 148 26.44 0.38 2.48
CA ALA A 148 25.54 -0.24 1.52
C ALA A 148 24.11 -0.25 2.07
N ASP A 149 23.13 -0.32 1.17
CA ASP A 149 21.72 -0.43 1.54
C ASP A 149 21.29 -1.91 1.53
N ALA A 150 20.69 -2.38 2.62
CA ALA A 150 20.34 -3.79 2.84
C ALA A 150 18.95 -3.96 3.48
N ARG A 151 18.33 -5.14 3.31
CA ARG A 151 17.00 -5.43 3.89
C ARG A 151 17.05 -6.25 5.19
N PRO A 152 16.24 -5.91 6.20
CA PRO A 152 15.88 -6.86 7.25
C PRO A 152 15.25 -8.12 6.64
N VAL A 153 15.70 -9.32 7.01
CA VAL A 153 15.03 -10.58 6.63
C VAL A 153 14.75 -11.54 7.78
N ASP A 154 15.46 -11.44 8.91
CA ASP A 154 15.32 -12.40 10.00
C ASP A 154 15.64 -11.84 11.40
N TRP A 155 15.43 -12.67 12.44
CA TRP A 155 16.05 -12.52 13.76
C TRP A 155 17.54 -12.90 13.69
N GLY A 156 18.42 -11.98 14.06
CA GLY A 156 19.88 -12.17 14.02
C GLY A 156 20.46 -13.04 15.16
N PRO A 157 21.62 -12.69 15.74
CA PRO A 157 22.37 -13.61 16.57
C PRO A 157 21.82 -13.70 18.00
N HIS A 158 22.04 -14.83 18.67
CA HIS A 158 21.60 -15.02 20.06
C HIS A 158 22.38 -14.08 21.01
N PRO A 159 21.75 -13.44 22.03
CA PRO A 159 22.42 -12.42 22.85
C PRO A 159 23.71 -12.89 23.54
N SER A 160 23.85 -14.18 23.86
CA SER A 160 25.06 -14.76 24.44
C SER A 160 26.29 -14.72 23.52
N THR A 161 26.13 -14.41 22.23
CA THR A 161 27.25 -14.21 21.28
C THR A 161 27.93 -12.85 21.44
N GLY A 162 27.28 -11.87 22.09
CA GLY A 162 27.74 -10.48 22.12
C GLY A 162 27.65 -9.74 20.78
N ARG A 163 26.98 -10.32 19.77
CA ARG A 163 26.78 -9.73 18.44
C ARG A 163 25.40 -9.09 18.32
N VAL A 164 25.29 -8.09 17.44
CA VAL A 164 24.06 -7.29 17.27
C VAL A 164 23.33 -7.56 15.95
N ALA A 165 24.05 -8.09 14.95
CA ALA A 165 23.52 -8.36 13.62
C ALA A 165 24.24 -9.54 12.94
N ASP A 166 23.52 -10.23 12.07
CA ASP A 166 24.11 -11.11 11.06
C ASP A 166 23.86 -10.51 9.67
N LEU A 167 24.87 -10.48 8.81
CA LEU A 167 24.79 -9.94 7.45
C LEU A 167 24.80 -11.08 6.41
N SER A 168 24.32 -10.81 5.19
CA SER A 168 24.62 -11.70 4.07
C SER A 168 26.14 -11.73 3.77
N PRO A 169 26.69 -12.85 3.25
CA PRO A 169 28.11 -12.94 2.90
C PRO A 169 28.55 -11.84 1.91
N GLY A 170 27.75 -11.55 0.89
CA GLY A 170 28.03 -10.50 -0.10
C GLY A 170 28.04 -9.09 0.51
N LEU A 171 27.15 -8.80 1.47
CA LEU A 171 27.12 -7.52 2.18
C LEU A 171 28.35 -7.35 3.08
N ALA A 172 28.73 -8.39 3.82
CA ALA A 172 29.93 -8.39 4.65
C ALA A 172 31.20 -8.17 3.80
N ALA A 173 31.34 -8.90 2.70
CA ALA A 173 32.45 -8.76 1.75
C ALA A 173 32.52 -7.36 1.12
N ALA A 174 31.37 -6.79 0.70
CA ALA A 174 31.31 -5.45 0.13
C ALA A 174 31.77 -4.37 1.13
N LEU A 175 31.35 -4.48 2.38
CA LEU A 175 31.73 -3.58 3.47
C LEU A 175 33.15 -3.83 4.02
N GLY A 176 33.77 -4.96 3.66
CA GLY A 176 35.04 -5.40 4.23
C GLY A 176 34.92 -5.67 5.73
N LEU A 177 33.91 -6.44 6.12
CA LEU A 177 33.64 -6.90 7.48
C LEU A 177 33.83 -8.41 7.59
N ASN A 178 34.49 -8.85 8.66
CA ASN A 178 34.63 -10.22 9.08
C ASN A 178 33.80 -10.46 10.36
N THR A 179 33.57 -11.71 10.72
CA THR A 179 32.95 -12.05 12.01
C THR A 179 33.67 -11.37 13.17
N ASP A 180 32.87 -10.80 14.08
CA ASP A 180 33.28 -9.98 15.23
C ASP A 180 33.84 -8.58 14.94
N ASP A 181 33.92 -8.15 13.67
CA ASP A 181 34.11 -6.72 13.33
C ASP A 181 32.85 -5.89 13.68
N ILE A 182 33.04 -4.57 13.84
CA ILE A 182 31.95 -3.65 14.18
C ILE A 182 31.18 -3.22 12.92
N VAL A 183 29.87 -3.43 12.94
CA VAL A 183 28.92 -2.86 11.98
C VAL A 183 28.10 -1.74 12.65
N ARG A 184 27.68 -0.75 11.87
CA ARG A 184 26.59 0.18 12.24
C ARG A 184 25.43 -0.01 11.27
N ILE A 185 24.23 -0.20 11.79
CA ILE A 185 23.01 -0.33 11.00
C ILE A 185 22.06 0.80 11.40
N THR A 186 21.55 1.54 10.42
CA THR A 186 20.62 2.66 10.63
C THR A 186 19.45 2.56 9.65
N ILE A 187 18.23 2.54 10.19
CA ILE A 187 16.98 2.71 9.43
C ILE A 187 16.42 4.10 9.78
N SER A 188 16.16 4.90 8.76
CA SER A 188 15.63 6.26 8.91
C SER A 188 14.22 6.40 8.32
N ALA A 189 13.52 7.47 8.71
CA ALA A 189 12.25 7.92 8.13
C ALA A 189 12.32 8.29 6.63
N ARG A 190 13.51 8.28 6.02
CA ARG A 190 13.71 8.46 4.57
C ARG A 190 14.02 7.15 3.83
N ARG A 191 14.51 6.12 4.53
CA ARG A 191 14.94 4.83 3.97
C ARG A 191 14.00 3.66 4.31
N ALA A 192 13.18 3.84 5.35
CA ALA A 192 11.93 3.12 5.55
C ALA A 192 10.76 4.10 5.58
N ILE A 193 9.57 3.63 5.20
CA ILE A 193 8.34 4.43 5.28
C ILE A 193 8.05 4.67 6.78
N PRO A 194 7.99 5.93 7.25
CA PRO A 194 7.89 6.21 8.67
C PRO A 194 6.50 5.92 9.23
N VAL A 195 6.49 5.27 10.40
CA VAL A 195 5.33 5.26 11.29
C VAL A 195 5.55 6.39 12.30
N LYS A 196 4.61 7.32 12.42
CA LYS A 196 4.76 8.45 13.36
C LYS A 196 4.76 7.97 14.81
N PRO A 197 5.68 8.43 15.67
CA PRO A 197 5.64 8.09 17.08
C PRO A 197 4.41 8.73 17.74
N THR A 198 3.57 7.92 18.39
CA THR A 198 2.53 8.40 19.30
C THR A 198 3.05 8.32 20.73
N LEU A 199 2.85 9.38 21.51
CA LEU A 199 3.42 9.50 22.86
C LEU A 199 2.88 8.44 23.83
N THR A 200 3.72 8.09 24.79
CA THR A 200 3.57 6.94 25.69
C THR A 200 2.32 6.98 26.57
N MET A 201 1.57 5.87 26.58
CA MET A 201 0.74 5.47 27.72
C MET A 201 1.35 4.24 28.41
N LYS A 202 1.23 4.20 29.74
CA LYS A 202 1.41 3.00 30.58
C LYS A 202 0.33 1.96 30.22
N ARG A 203 0.50 0.63 30.36
CA ARG A 203 1.64 -0.27 30.70
C ARG A 203 1.13 -1.73 30.56
N VAL A 204 2.02 -2.73 30.59
CA VAL A 204 1.73 -4.19 30.75
C VAL A 204 1.18 -4.92 29.52
N GLY A 205 1.63 -6.18 29.32
CA GLY A 205 0.87 -7.21 28.59
C GLY A 205 1.50 -7.74 27.29
N HIS A 206 2.21 -8.87 27.37
CA HIS A 206 2.36 -9.74 26.20
C HIS A 206 1.17 -10.71 26.15
N GLY A 207 0.21 -10.40 25.29
CA GLY A 207 -1.03 -11.13 25.12
C GLY A 207 -2.12 -10.17 24.65
N SER A 208 -2.93 -10.56 23.66
CA SER A 208 -4.06 -9.75 23.20
C SER A 208 -5.11 -9.68 24.31
N SER A 209 -5.18 -8.56 25.03
CA SER A 209 -6.19 -8.32 26.06
C SER A 209 -7.58 -7.95 25.49
N ASN A 210 -7.71 -7.89 24.16
CA ASN A 210 -9.01 -7.80 23.51
C ASN A 210 -9.85 -9.03 23.90
N PRO A 211 -11.01 -8.85 24.57
CA PRO A 211 -11.86 -9.96 25.03
C PRO A 211 -12.55 -10.71 23.88
N HIS A 212 -12.46 -10.17 22.66
CA HIS A 212 -12.97 -10.76 21.45
C HIS A 212 -11.81 -11.32 20.60
N ALA A 213 -11.90 -12.59 20.22
CA ALA A 213 -10.99 -13.17 19.24
C ALA A 213 -11.25 -12.56 17.84
N LYS A 214 -10.23 -12.52 16.96
CA LYS A 214 -10.49 -12.20 15.54
C LYS A 214 -11.39 -13.30 14.97
N PRO A 215 -12.52 -12.98 14.31
CA PRO A 215 -13.31 -13.98 13.61
C PRO A 215 -12.47 -14.74 12.57
N VAL A 216 -12.87 -15.98 12.29
CA VAL A 216 -12.19 -16.82 11.30
C VAL A 216 -12.34 -16.19 9.92
N ILE A 217 -11.21 -15.77 9.35
CA ILE A 217 -11.15 -15.30 7.96
C ILE A 217 -11.16 -16.53 7.05
N LYS A 218 -12.24 -16.71 6.28
CA LYS A 218 -12.46 -17.84 5.37
C LYS A 218 -11.37 -17.92 4.30
N GLN A 219 -10.96 -16.77 3.76
CA GLN A 219 -9.85 -16.63 2.84
C GLN A 219 -9.30 -15.19 2.83
N PHE A 220 -7.99 -15.03 2.69
CA PHE A 220 -7.37 -13.75 2.32
C PHE A 220 -7.19 -13.70 0.80
N ILE A 221 -7.85 -12.74 0.13
CA ILE A 221 -7.86 -12.59 -1.33
C ILE A 221 -7.40 -11.17 -1.66
N GLN A 222 -6.09 -10.96 -1.69
CA GLN A 222 -5.50 -9.62 -1.78
C GLN A 222 -5.92 -8.87 -3.06
N SER A 223 -6.67 -7.77 -2.89
CA SER A 223 -6.93 -6.79 -3.94
C SER A 223 -5.64 -6.06 -4.34
N PRO A 224 -5.39 -5.78 -5.63
CA PRO A 224 -4.30 -4.89 -6.05
C PRO A 224 -4.59 -3.41 -5.69
N ASN A 225 -5.83 -3.06 -5.39
CA ASN A 225 -6.30 -1.68 -5.23
C ASN A 225 -6.10 -1.17 -3.79
N HIS A 226 -4.88 -1.24 -3.27
CA HIS A 226 -4.52 -0.74 -1.94
C HIS A 226 -3.26 0.13 -1.96
N SER A 227 -3.08 0.95 -0.92
CA SER A 227 -1.82 1.66 -0.66
C SER A 227 -1.48 1.58 0.84
N CYS A 228 -0.36 2.16 1.28
CA CYS A 228 -0.19 2.42 2.71
C CYS A 228 -1.17 3.51 3.20
N ARG A 229 -1.40 3.57 4.52
CA ARG A 229 -2.19 4.63 5.20
C ARG A 229 -1.38 5.91 5.54
N ASN A 230 -0.15 6.05 5.03
CA ASN A 230 0.78 7.15 5.37
C ASN A 230 0.96 7.42 6.89
N GLY A 231 0.76 6.40 7.73
CA GLY A 231 0.84 6.51 9.20
C GLY A 231 -0.41 7.10 9.88
N ALA A 232 -1.53 7.25 9.17
CA ALA A 232 -2.82 7.50 9.82
C ALA A 232 -3.28 6.30 10.64
N ARG A 233 -3.94 6.56 11.77
CA ARG A 233 -4.63 5.53 12.57
C ARG A 233 -5.92 5.13 11.89
N ILE A 234 -6.40 3.92 12.20
CA ILE A 234 -7.80 3.56 11.98
C ILE A 234 -8.60 4.23 13.10
N GLU A 235 -9.57 5.06 12.74
CA GLU A 235 -10.36 5.88 13.67
C GLU A 235 -11.88 5.71 13.49
N LYS A 236 -12.30 4.95 12.47
CA LYS A 236 -13.70 4.62 12.19
C LYS A 236 -13.86 3.31 11.39
N ILE A 237 -15.04 2.72 11.48
CA ILE A 237 -15.49 1.63 10.61
C ILE A 237 -16.55 2.20 9.65
N VAL A 238 -16.50 1.79 8.37
CA VAL A 238 -17.51 2.15 7.37
C VAL A 238 -18.18 0.87 6.88
N LEU A 239 -19.50 0.81 7.01
CA LEU A 239 -20.32 -0.31 6.63
C LEU A 239 -20.91 -0.05 5.23
N HIS A 240 -20.80 -1.05 4.37
CA HIS A 240 -21.23 -1.01 2.96
C HIS A 240 -22.17 -2.18 2.65
N CYS A 241 -23.07 -1.94 1.70
CA CYS A 241 -23.78 -2.95 0.93
C CYS A 241 -23.10 -3.05 -0.45
N THR A 242 -22.87 -4.28 -0.93
CA THR A 242 -22.14 -4.51 -2.19
C THR A 242 -22.95 -4.22 -3.47
N GLU A 243 -24.29 -4.22 -3.36
CA GLU A 243 -25.23 -4.30 -4.49
C GLU A 243 -24.95 -5.46 -5.49
N ALA A 244 -24.25 -6.51 -5.04
CA ALA A 244 -23.68 -7.56 -5.90
C ALA A 244 -23.60 -8.93 -5.20
N SER A 245 -23.19 -9.96 -5.95
CA SER A 245 -22.82 -11.26 -5.39
C SER A 245 -21.39 -11.24 -4.82
N LEU A 246 -21.08 -12.18 -3.91
CA LEU A 246 -19.72 -12.38 -3.40
C LEU A 246 -18.69 -12.49 -4.52
N ALA A 247 -18.97 -13.30 -5.54
CA ALA A 247 -18.08 -13.52 -6.67
C ALA A 247 -17.85 -12.25 -7.50
N GLY A 248 -18.91 -11.48 -7.80
CA GLY A 248 -18.80 -10.21 -8.52
C GLY A 248 -18.05 -9.14 -7.71
N THR A 249 -18.24 -9.12 -6.39
CA THR A 249 -17.52 -8.22 -5.47
C THR A 249 -16.01 -8.51 -5.46
N ILE A 250 -15.64 -9.80 -5.33
CA ILE A 250 -14.24 -10.24 -5.36
C ILE A 250 -13.61 -9.94 -6.72
N GLU A 251 -14.28 -10.26 -7.83
CA GLU A 251 -13.80 -10.00 -9.19
C GLU A 251 -13.56 -8.50 -9.42
N GLU A 252 -14.52 -7.64 -9.05
CA GLU A 252 -14.39 -6.19 -9.18
C GLU A 252 -13.23 -5.63 -8.34
N PHE A 253 -13.09 -6.09 -7.09
CA PHE A 253 -11.98 -5.68 -6.23
C PHE A 253 -10.62 -6.22 -6.69
N GLN A 254 -10.57 -7.22 -7.57
CA GLN A 254 -9.33 -7.70 -8.20
C GLN A 254 -8.94 -6.93 -9.47
N LYS A 255 -9.80 -6.06 -10.03
CA LYS A 255 -9.48 -5.29 -11.24
C LYS A 255 -8.54 -4.13 -10.93
N SER A 256 -7.33 -4.19 -11.50
CA SER A 256 -6.31 -3.13 -11.43
C SER A 256 -6.58 -1.95 -12.40
N GLY A 257 -7.53 -2.10 -13.32
CA GLY A 257 -8.03 -1.04 -14.20
C GLY A 257 -9.40 -0.51 -13.77
N GLY A 258 -9.89 0.53 -14.44
CA GLY A 258 -11.22 1.08 -14.18
C GLY A 258 -11.31 1.82 -12.85
N ARG A 259 -12.27 1.42 -11.99
CA ARG A 259 -12.62 2.15 -10.75
C ARG A 259 -11.58 2.02 -9.63
N GLN A 260 -10.75 0.98 -9.64
CA GLN A 260 -9.73 0.70 -8.62
C GLN A 260 -10.28 0.73 -7.17
N VAL A 261 -11.46 0.15 -6.96
CA VAL A 261 -12.13 0.04 -5.65
C VAL A 261 -11.67 -1.21 -4.88
N SER A 262 -11.77 -1.16 -3.55
CA SER A 262 -11.55 -2.29 -2.64
C SER A 262 -12.05 -1.98 -1.23
N ALA A 263 -12.41 -3.01 -0.47
CA ALA A 263 -12.61 -2.94 0.97
C ALA A 263 -11.63 -3.86 1.72
N HIS A 264 -11.59 -3.75 3.04
CA HIS A 264 -10.74 -4.62 3.86
C HIS A 264 -11.40 -5.98 4.05
N TYR A 265 -12.71 -6.00 4.28
CA TYR A 265 -13.50 -7.21 4.48
C TYR A 265 -14.72 -7.25 3.56
N VAL A 266 -15.11 -8.46 3.17
CA VAL A 266 -16.39 -8.79 2.53
C VAL A 266 -17.02 -9.93 3.32
N ILE A 267 -18.26 -9.75 3.77
CA ILE A 267 -19.01 -10.76 4.54
C ILE A 267 -20.17 -11.28 3.68
N ASP A 268 -20.15 -12.57 3.38
CA ASP A 268 -21.19 -13.21 2.57
C ASP A 268 -22.50 -13.43 3.36
N ARG A 269 -23.62 -13.67 2.66
CA ARG A 269 -24.94 -13.95 3.27
C ARG A 269 -24.90 -15.13 4.24
N ASN A 270 -23.96 -16.06 4.07
CA ASN A 270 -23.78 -17.22 4.94
C ASN A 270 -22.94 -16.95 6.22
N GLY A 271 -22.34 -15.76 6.37
CA GLY A 271 -21.46 -15.39 7.48
C GLY A 271 -19.96 -15.66 7.29
N ASP A 272 -19.53 -16.20 6.14
CA ASP A 272 -18.10 -16.29 5.81
C ASP A 272 -17.49 -14.89 5.63
N ILE A 273 -16.36 -14.64 6.30
CA ILE A 273 -15.62 -13.38 6.20
C ILE A 273 -14.40 -13.57 5.30
N TYR A 274 -14.36 -12.82 4.21
CA TYR A 274 -13.22 -12.72 3.30
C TYR A 274 -12.45 -11.43 3.60
N GLN A 275 -11.13 -11.49 3.73
CA GLN A 275 -10.30 -10.29 3.89
C GLN A 275 -9.57 -10.00 2.56
N MET A 276 -9.71 -8.79 2.01
CA MET A 276 -9.15 -8.41 0.71
C MET A 276 -8.07 -7.33 0.79
N VAL A 277 -7.98 -6.58 1.89
CA VAL A 277 -6.86 -5.67 2.19
C VAL A 277 -6.47 -5.84 3.65
N SER A 278 -5.16 -5.79 3.94
CA SER A 278 -4.64 -5.80 5.31
C SER A 278 -5.17 -4.58 6.08
N ASP A 279 -5.54 -4.75 7.35
CA ASP A 279 -6.01 -3.65 8.21
C ASP A 279 -5.00 -2.47 8.24
N THR A 280 -3.70 -2.78 8.20
CA THR A 280 -2.58 -1.84 8.20
C THR A 280 -2.39 -1.05 6.90
N ASP A 281 -2.99 -1.50 5.80
CA ASP A 281 -2.99 -0.81 4.53
C ASP A 281 -4.36 -0.16 4.27
N ARG A 282 -4.41 0.71 3.26
CA ARG A 282 -5.55 1.53 2.88
C ARG A 282 -6.29 0.89 1.70
N ALA A 283 -7.49 0.37 1.93
CA ALA A 283 -8.41 0.02 0.86
C ALA A 283 -9.10 1.28 0.25
N ASN A 284 -9.70 1.13 -0.93
CA ASN A 284 -10.33 2.21 -1.69
C ASN A 284 -11.88 2.04 -1.69
N HIS A 285 -12.53 2.28 -0.54
CA HIS A 285 -13.97 2.05 -0.35
C HIS A 285 -14.79 3.34 -0.18
N CYS A 286 -14.30 4.32 0.59
CA CYS A 286 -15.01 5.56 0.92
C CYS A 286 -14.08 6.78 0.72
N MET A 287 -14.25 7.46 -0.42
CA MET A 287 -13.38 8.56 -0.83
C MET A 287 -13.38 9.71 0.18
N GLY A 288 -12.19 10.15 0.59
CA GLY A 288 -12.00 11.18 1.62
C GLY A 288 -11.68 10.64 3.01
N THR A 289 -12.07 9.40 3.32
CA THR A 289 -11.80 8.78 4.63
C THR A 289 -11.05 7.45 4.61
N ASN A 290 -10.87 6.82 3.43
CA ASN A 290 -10.10 5.58 3.22
C ASN A 290 -8.87 5.44 4.14
N GLU A 291 -8.08 6.49 4.29
CA GLU A 291 -6.81 6.49 5.02
C GLU A 291 -6.97 6.17 6.51
N SER A 292 -8.05 6.63 7.16
CA SER A 292 -8.32 6.42 8.58
C SER A 292 -9.51 5.49 8.88
N SER A 293 -9.95 4.68 7.91
CA SER A 293 -11.11 3.80 8.07
C SER A 293 -10.89 2.34 7.68
N ILE A 294 -11.70 1.45 8.28
CA ILE A 294 -11.91 0.07 7.83
C ILE A 294 -13.28 -0.04 7.15
N GLY A 295 -13.30 -0.15 5.83
CA GLY A 295 -14.48 -0.59 5.07
C GLY A 295 -14.79 -2.08 5.24
N ILE A 296 -16.03 -2.40 5.60
CA ILE A 296 -16.62 -3.75 5.66
C ILE A 296 -17.80 -3.81 4.68
N GLU A 297 -17.66 -4.61 3.63
CA GLU A 297 -18.69 -4.92 2.66
C GLU A 297 -19.57 -6.06 3.13
N HIS A 298 -20.87 -5.96 2.86
CA HIS A 298 -21.85 -7.00 3.13
C HIS A 298 -22.54 -7.35 1.83
N VAL A 299 -22.42 -8.62 1.43
CA VAL A 299 -23.10 -9.15 0.24
C VAL A 299 -24.61 -8.96 0.39
N GLY A 300 -25.29 -8.47 -0.64
CA GLY A 300 -26.70 -8.10 -0.60
C GLY A 300 -27.07 -7.04 -1.64
N THR A 301 -28.37 -6.74 -1.73
CA THR A 301 -28.99 -5.73 -2.60
C THR A 301 -29.62 -4.59 -1.80
N GLU A 302 -30.03 -3.51 -2.48
CA GLU A 302 -30.75 -2.37 -1.88
C GLU A 302 -32.02 -2.73 -1.08
N THR A 303 -32.60 -3.90 -1.34
CA THR A 303 -33.83 -4.40 -0.68
C THR A 303 -33.59 -5.47 0.39
N ASP A 304 -32.36 -5.99 0.52
CA ASP A 304 -32.03 -7.00 1.53
C ASP A 304 -31.96 -6.39 2.93
N SER A 305 -32.31 -7.20 3.94
CA SER A 305 -31.81 -7.04 5.31
C SER A 305 -30.57 -7.94 5.51
N LEU A 306 -29.71 -7.66 6.48
CA LEU A 306 -28.66 -8.59 6.90
C LEU A 306 -29.22 -9.99 7.21
N ALA A 307 -28.63 -11.02 6.64
CA ALA A 307 -28.93 -12.41 6.98
C ALA A 307 -28.38 -12.73 8.39
N THR A 308 -29.06 -13.59 9.16
CA THR A 308 -28.68 -13.88 10.57
C THR A 308 -27.19 -14.23 10.78
N PRO A 309 -26.55 -15.14 10.01
CA PRO A 309 -25.14 -15.43 10.21
C PRO A 309 -24.22 -14.30 9.71
N GLN A 310 -24.62 -13.56 8.68
CA GLN A 310 -23.92 -12.35 8.21
C GLN A 310 -23.93 -11.24 9.27
N ALA A 311 -25.06 -11.04 9.95
CA ALA A 311 -25.18 -10.12 11.08
C ALA A 311 -24.28 -10.53 12.26
N ALA A 312 -24.29 -11.81 12.62
CA ALA A 312 -23.43 -12.34 13.69
C ALA A 312 -21.93 -12.21 13.37
N ALA A 313 -21.54 -12.52 12.12
CA ALA A 313 -20.17 -12.37 11.64
C ALA A 313 -19.72 -10.90 11.62
N SER A 314 -20.58 -10.00 11.14
CA SER A 314 -20.35 -8.54 11.14
C SER A 314 -20.19 -8.01 12.56
N ALA A 315 -21.10 -8.35 13.47
CA ALA A 315 -21.02 -7.95 14.87
C ALA A 315 -19.74 -8.45 15.58
N ALA A 316 -19.35 -9.71 15.35
CA ALA A 316 -18.11 -10.26 15.91
C ALA A 316 -16.85 -9.56 15.35
N LEU A 317 -16.84 -9.24 14.05
CA LEU A 317 -15.74 -8.51 13.42
C LEU A 317 -15.66 -7.06 13.90
N ILE A 318 -16.79 -6.37 14.02
CA ILE A 318 -16.85 -5.01 14.53
C ILE A 318 -16.35 -4.97 15.97
N ARG A 319 -16.85 -5.85 16.87
CA ARG A 319 -16.35 -5.97 18.25
C ARG A 319 -14.83 -6.12 18.31
N TRP A 320 -14.26 -7.02 17.50
CA TRP A 320 -12.82 -7.20 17.42
C TRP A 320 -12.11 -5.90 16.97
N LEU A 321 -12.57 -5.27 15.89
CA LEU A 321 -12.00 -4.04 15.34
C LEU A 321 -12.04 -2.86 16.32
N LEU A 322 -13.15 -2.69 17.06
CA LEU A 322 -13.29 -1.62 18.05
C LEU A 322 -12.22 -1.75 19.14
N GLU A 323 -12.08 -2.93 19.73
CA GLU A 323 -11.12 -3.21 20.81
C GLU A 323 -9.65 -3.24 20.32
N GLN A 324 -9.35 -3.77 19.12
CA GLN A 324 -7.98 -3.73 18.58
C GLN A 324 -7.50 -2.30 18.32
N TYR A 325 -8.33 -1.49 17.66
CA TYR A 325 -7.93 -0.18 17.17
C TYR A 325 -8.42 0.98 18.06
N HIS A 326 -9.03 0.65 19.20
CA HIS A 326 -9.55 1.61 20.19
C HIS A 326 -10.53 2.62 19.56
N ILE A 327 -11.33 2.13 18.60
CA ILE A 327 -12.31 2.92 17.86
C ILE A 327 -13.53 3.11 18.78
N PRO A 328 -14.03 4.34 18.99
CA PRO A 328 -15.29 4.55 19.71
C PRO A 328 -16.46 3.88 18.97
N PRO A 329 -17.44 3.23 19.64
CA PRO A 329 -18.63 2.69 18.98
C PRO A 329 -19.45 3.73 18.20
N THR A 330 -19.32 5.02 18.56
CA THR A 330 -19.89 6.17 17.84
C THR A 330 -19.26 6.41 16.46
N ASN A 331 -18.12 5.78 16.17
CA ASN A 331 -17.36 5.95 14.93
C ASN A 331 -17.59 4.77 13.97
N ILE A 332 -18.80 4.18 13.98
CA ILE A 332 -19.27 3.22 12.99
C ILE A 332 -20.32 3.92 12.12
N PHE A 333 -20.07 4.00 10.81
CA PHE A 333 -20.90 4.78 9.88
C PHE A 333 -21.35 3.96 8.67
N GLY A 334 -22.51 4.29 8.10
CA GLY A 334 -22.81 3.93 6.71
C GLY A 334 -21.97 4.76 5.73
N HIS A 335 -21.72 4.25 4.52
CA HIS A 335 -20.92 4.94 3.49
C HIS A 335 -21.39 6.39 3.28
N ASP A 336 -22.66 6.61 2.90
CA ASP A 336 -23.13 7.96 2.55
C ASP A 336 -23.03 8.96 3.72
N PHE A 337 -23.26 8.47 4.95
CA PHE A 337 -23.27 9.30 6.17
C PHE A 337 -21.89 9.50 6.79
N THR A 338 -20.82 8.92 6.23
CA THR A 338 -19.51 8.90 6.90
C THR A 338 -18.89 10.30 6.98
N PRO A 339 -18.56 10.81 8.18
CA PRO A 339 -17.90 12.11 8.34
C PRO A 339 -16.55 12.14 7.61
N GLY A 340 -16.40 13.06 6.67
CA GLY A 340 -15.24 13.16 5.77
C GLY A 340 -15.36 12.42 4.44
N TYR A 341 -16.51 11.79 4.15
CA TYR A 341 -16.82 11.33 2.79
C TYR A 341 -16.92 12.52 1.83
N CYS A 342 -16.28 12.42 0.67
CA CYS A 342 -16.22 13.52 -0.30
C CYS A 342 -17.47 13.67 -1.19
N ARG A 343 -18.50 12.83 -1.03
CA ARG A 343 -19.77 12.93 -1.80
C ARG A 343 -21.03 12.53 -0.98
N PRO A 344 -21.35 13.14 0.17
CA PRO A 344 -22.58 12.82 0.90
C PRO A 344 -23.83 13.07 0.05
N GLY A 345 -24.84 12.21 0.15
CA GLY A 345 -25.97 12.14 -0.79
C GLY A 345 -25.58 11.59 -2.18
N GLY A 346 -24.40 10.98 -2.31
CA GLY A 346 -23.80 10.54 -3.57
C GLY A 346 -23.78 9.03 -3.78
N THR A 347 -24.29 8.27 -2.81
CA THR A 347 -24.55 6.82 -2.87
C THR A 347 -25.75 6.50 -1.99
N SER A 348 -26.47 5.41 -2.27
CA SER A 348 -27.46 4.85 -1.34
C SER A 348 -26.82 3.89 -0.34
N CYS A 349 -25.54 3.51 -0.49
CA CYS A 349 -24.86 2.52 0.34
C CYS A 349 -24.79 2.95 1.83
N PRO A 350 -25.12 2.07 2.82
CA PRO A 350 -25.42 0.63 2.75
C PRO A 350 -26.94 0.32 2.68
N ASP A 351 -27.70 1.15 1.98
CA ASP A 351 -29.12 1.04 1.69
C ASP A 351 -29.95 0.86 2.98
N LYS A 352 -30.77 -0.18 3.04
CA LYS A 352 -31.60 -0.59 4.18
C LYS A 352 -31.08 -1.86 4.87
N LEU A 353 -29.86 -2.28 4.56
CA LEU A 353 -29.33 -3.57 5.01
C LEU A 353 -29.29 -3.71 6.55
N PHE A 354 -29.14 -2.59 7.25
CA PHE A 354 -29.11 -2.48 8.71
C PHE A 354 -30.45 -2.13 9.37
N GLY A 355 -31.50 -1.83 8.59
CA GLY A 355 -32.84 -1.52 9.09
C GLY A 355 -33.73 -0.74 8.11
N ALA A 356 -34.99 -0.51 8.50
CA ALA A 356 -36.05 -0.10 7.59
C ALA A 356 -35.86 1.25 6.86
N THR A 357 -35.06 2.17 7.41
CA THR A 357 -34.76 3.48 6.83
C THR A 357 -33.27 3.67 6.57
N HIS A 358 -32.98 4.35 5.47
CA HIS A 358 -31.62 4.68 5.06
C HIS A 358 -31.16 5.94 5.81
N ASP A 359 -30.67 5.75 7.04
CA ASP A 359 -30.13 6.80 7.89
C ASP A 359 -29.08 6.27 8.89
N GLN A 360 -28.23 7.17 9.40
CA GLN A 360 -27.16 6.82 10.34
C GLN A 360 -27.70 6.42 11.72
N GLN A 361 -28.89 6.88 12.10
CA GLN A 361 -29.54 6.56 13.37
C GLN A 361 -29.93 5.08 13.42
N THR A 362 -30.40 4.53 12.30
CA THR A 362 -30.75 3.11 12.11
C THR A 362 -29.50 2.23 12.19
N ILE A 363 -28.40 2.63 11.56
CA ILE A 363 -27.11 1.95 11.67
C ILE A 363 -26.61 1.97 13.12
N ALA A 364 -26.66 3.13 13.79
CA ALA A 364 -26.26 3.24 15.20
C ALA A 364 -27.16 2.43 16.14
N ALA A 365 -28.46 2.30 15.85
CA ALA A 365 -29.38 1.44 16.59
C ALA A 365 -29.07 -0.05 16.39
N TRP A 366 -28.77 -0.47 15.15
CA TRP A 366 -28.32 -1.85 14.87
C TRP A 366 -27.01 -2.16 15.60
N VAL A 367 -26.02 -1.28 15.53
CA VAL A 367 -24.74 -1.42 16.25
C VAL A 367 -25.01 -1.58 17.75
N LYS A 368 -25.75 -0.65 18.37
CA LYS A 368 -26.07 -0.68 19.81
C LYS A 368 -26.80 -1.97 20.26
N ALA A 369 -27.53 -2.63 19.36
CA ALA A 369 -28.25 -3.85 19.65
C ALA A 369 -27.42 -5.14 19.42
N ASN A 370 -26.36 -5.08 18.60
CA ASN A 370 -25.64 -6.26 18.12
C ASN A 370 -24.15 -6.31 18.49
N VAL A 371 -23.53 -5.18 18.86
CA VAL A 371 -22.09 -4.99 19.16
C VAL A 371 -21.91 -4.63 20.64
#